data_AF-A0A7S0XFV9-F1
#
_entry.id   AF-A0A7S0XFV9-F1
#
_cell.length_a   1.000
_cell.length_b   1.000
_cell.length_c   1.000
_cell.angle_alpha   90.00
_cell.angle_beta   90.00
_cell.angle_gamma   90.00
#
_symmetry.space_group_name_H-M   'P 1'
#
loop_
_entity.id
_entity.type
_entity.pdbx_description
1 polymer ?
#
loop_
_entity_poly.entity_id
_entity_poly.type
_entity_poly.pdbx_seq_one_letter_code
_entity_poly.pdbx_strand_id
1 'polypeptide(L)'
;LIELVSVHSGKLRGREVANVLNGMAVLQANFGVQAVDEKLAVQLVNTLVRTAGKMNAQDAANTLNALSKLDAVASAMSPTGWDAVARAAERAAPTMNAQSIANTLNVLSRLDAVASA
;
A
#
# COMPACT_ATOMS: atom_id res chain seq x y z
N LEU A 1 -9.28 -16.74 5.20
CA LEU A 1 -8.62 -15.46 5.56
C LEU A 1 -8.78 -14.40 4.48
N ILE A 2 -8.45 -14.67 3.21
CA ILE A 2 -8.64 -13.69 2.11
C ILE A 2 -10.11 -13.28 1.98
N GLU A 3 -11.05 -14.23 2.03
CA GLU A 3 -12.49 -13.94 2.03
C GLU A 3 -12.91 -13.02 3.19
N LEU A 4 -12.33 -13.22 4.39
CA LEU A 4 -12.56 -12.37 5.55
C LEU A 4 -12.06 -10.95 5.30
N VAL A 5 -10.90 -10.79 4.67
CA VAL A 5 -10.36 -9.50 4.25
C VAL A 5 -11.31 -8.83 3.26
N SER A 6 -11.83 -9.54 2.27
CA SER A 6 -12.79 -8.98 1.30
C SER A 6 -14.08 -8.48 1.96
N VAL A 7 -14.59 -9.20 2.97
CA VAL A 7 -15.80 -8.79 3.70
C VAL A 7 -15.56 -7.55 4.58
N HIS A 8 -14.35 -7.39 5.14
CA HIS A 8 -14.07 -6.36 6.14
C HIS A 8 -13.22 -5.20 5.64
N SER A 9 -12.72 -5.26 4.41
CA SER A 9 -11.81 -4.29 3.79
C SER A 9 -12.28 -2.86 3.94
N GLY A 10 -13.58 -2.60 3.73
CA GLY A 10 -14.18 -1.27 3.83
C GLY A 10 -14.15 -0.62 5.22
N LYS A 11 -13.96 -1.41 6.28
CA LYS A 11 -14.00 -0.97 7.69
C LYS A 11 -12.60 -0.79 8.30
N LEU A 12 -11.55 -1.12 7.56
CA LEU A 12 -10.18 -1.04 8.05
C LEU A 12 -9.75 0.41 8.31
N ARG A 13 -8.97 0.61 9.37
CA ARG A 13 -8.24 1.84 9.67
C ARG A 13 -6.90 1.86 8.95
N GLY A 14 -6.22 3.02 8.91
CA GLY A 14 -4.95 3.22 8.19
C GLY A 14 -3.90 2.14 8.47
N ARG A 15 -3.63 1.86 9.75
CA ARG A 15 -2.72 0.77 10.14
C ARG A 15 -3.19 -0.62 9.70
N GLU A 16 -4.49 -0.87 9.78
CA GLU A 16 -5.06 -2.19 9.46
C GLU A 16 -5.01 -2.48 7.95
N VAL A 17 -5.34 -1.49 7.12
CA VAL A 17 -5.22 -1.63 5.65
C VAL A 17 -3.76 -1.75 5.22
N ALA A 18 -2.83 -1.00 5.83
CA ALA A 18 -1.40 -1.14 5.57
C ALA A 18 -0.88 -2.55 5.91
N ASN A 19 -1.30 -3.11 7.04
CA ASN A 19 -0.92 -4.47 7.44
C ASN A 19 -1.52 -5.54 6.52
N VAL A 20 -2.79 -5.39 6.11
CA VAL A 20 -3.42 -6.29 5.15
C VAL A 20 -2.66 -6.26 3.81
N LEU A 21 -2.38 -5.06 3.28
CA LEU A 21 -1.64 -4.90 2.03
C LEU A 21 -0.24 -5.53 2.12
N ASN A 22 0.50 -5.27 3.19
CA ASN A 22 1.82 -5.86 3.37
C ASN A 22 1.76 -7.39 3.51
N GLY A 23 0.79 -7.92 4.25
CA GLY A 23 0.57 -9.36 4.38
C GLY A 23 0.27 -10.03 3.04
N MET A 24 -0.60 -9.43 2.22
CA MET A 24 -0.92 -9.91 0.87
C MET A 24 0.29 -9.85 -0.05
N ALA A 25 1.10 -8.78 0.03
CA ALA A 25 2.33 -8.65 -0.74
C ALA A 25 3.37 -9.73 -0.37
N VAL A 26 3.49 -10.06 0.91
CA VAL A 26 4.35 -11.16 1.39
C VAL A 26 3.82 -12.51 0.91
N LEU A 27 2.51 -12.75 0.98
CA LEU A 27 1.88 -13.98 0.50
C LEU A 27 2.12 -14.19 -1.00
N GLN A 28 1.98 -13.13 -1.80
CA GLN A 28 2.25 -13.20 -3.23
C GLN A 28 3.74 -13.44 -3.51
N ALA A 29 4.63 -12.67 -2.88
CA ALA A 29 6.06 -12.74 -3.17
C ALA A 29 6.72 -14.05 -2.71
N ASN A 30 6.33 -14.58 -1.56
CA ASN A 30 7.01 -15.73 -0.95
C ASN A 30 6.30 -17.06 -1.21
N PHE A 31 5.00 -17.02 -1.51
CA PHE A 31 4.17 -18.23 -1.64
C PHE A 31 3.38 -18.27 -2.96
N GLY A 32 3.53 -17.29 -3.85
CA GLY A 32 2.86 -17.26 -5.15
C GLY A 32 1.34 -17.08 -5.06
N VAL A 33 0.79 -16.67 -3.91
CA VAL A 33 -0.65 -16.55 -3.71
C VAL A 33 -1.15 -15.24 -4.34
N GLN A 34 -1.83 -15.34 -5.49
CA GLN A 34 -2.50 -14.20 -6.15
C GLN A 34 -3.87 -13.92 -5.51
N ALA A 35 -3.82 -13.38 -4.29
CA ALA A 35 -4.99 -13.23 -3.44
C ALA A 35 -5.83 -11.97 -3.71
N VAL A 36 -5.30 -11.00 -4.46
CA VAL A 36 -5.98 -9.73 -4.74
C VAL A 36 -6.58 -9.76 -6.14
N ASP A 37 -7.90 -9.99 -6.21
CA ASP A 37 -8.66 -9.74 -7.44
C ASP A 37 -8.97 -8.23 -7.61
N GLU A 38 -9.48 -7.86 -8.79
CA GLU A 38 -9.82 -6.47 -9.13
C GLU A 38 -10.81 -5.84 -8.14
N LYS A 39 -11.83 -6.60 -7.73
CA LYS A 39 -12.86 -6.11 -6.80
C LYS A 39 -12.25 -5.79 -5.43
N LEU A 40 -11.42 -6.69 -4.91
CA LEU A 40 -10.72 -6.50 -3.65
C LEU A 40 -9.71 -5.35 -3.75
N ALA A 41 -9.00 -5.23 -4.88
CA ALA A 41 -8.08 -4.12 -5.12
C ALA A 41 -8.79 -2.77 -4.98
N VAL A 42 -9.91 -2.58 -5.67
CA VAL A 42 -10.71 -1.35 -5.60
C VAL A 42 -11.18 -1.06 -4.17
N GLN A 43 -11.63 -2.07 -3.43
CA GLN A 43 -12.06 -1.89 -2.04
C GLN A 43 -10.91 -1.48 -1.11
N LEU A 44 -9.73 -2.09 -1.27
CA LEU A 44 -8.53 -1.78 -0.50
C LEU A 44 -8.03 -0.37 -0.83
N VAL A 45 -7.97 0.00 -2.11
CA VAL A 45 -7.61 1.36 -2.55
C VAL A 45 -8.55 2.40 -1.96
N ASN A 46 -9.86 2.21 -2.08
CA ASN A 46 -10.83 3.16 -1.53
C ASN A 46 -10.64 3.35 -0.02
N THR A 47 -10.35 2.27 0.71
CA THR A 47 -10.12 2.33 2.16
C THR A 47 -8.78 2.97 2.50
N LEU A 48 -7.74 2.63 1.75
CA LEU A 48 -6.43 3.22 1.87
C LEU A 48 -6.49 4.74 1.69
N VAL A 49 -7.08 5.23 0.60
CA VAL A 49 -7.17 6.67 0.32
C VAL A 49 -7.95 7.41 1.42
N ARG A 50 -9.08 6.85 1.89
CA ARG A 50 -9.85 7.45 3.01
C ARG A 50 -9.06 7.53 4.32
N THR A 51 -8.10 6.64 4.51
CA THR A 51 -7.39 6.49 5.80
C THR A 51 -5.93 6.95 5.76
N ALA A 52 -5.39 7.29 4.59
CA ALA A 52 -4.01 7.72 4.38
C ALA A 52 -3.61 8.91 5.28
N GLY A 53 -4.55 9.82 5.55
CA GLY A 53 -4.36 10.95 6.47
C GLY A 53 -3.95 10.55 7.90
N LYS A 54 -4.23 9.32 8.31
CA LYS A 54 -4.01 8.80 9.68
C LYS A 54 -2.83 7.84 9.78
N MET A 55 -2.09 7.63 8.70
CA MET A 55 -0.94 6.71 8.68
C MET A 55 0.26 7.29 9.41
N ASN A 56 0.95 6.45 10.17
CA ASN A 56 2.28 6.76 10.68
C ASN A 56 3.38 6.35 9.68
N ALA A 57 4.64 6.53 10.07
CA ALA A 57 5.81 6.21 9.24
C ALA A 57 5.88 4.76 8.78
N GLN A 58 5.54 3.83 9.67
CA GLN A 58 5.57 2.41 9.36
C GLN A 58 4.41 2.03 8.43
N ASP A 59 3.21 2.57 8.67
CA ASP A 59 2.03 2.33 7.84
C ASP A 59 2.25 2.80 6.40
N ALA A 60 2.82 4.01 6.24
CA ALA A 60 3.13 4.58 4.92
C ALA A 60 4.18 3.76 4.18
N ALA A 61 5.28 3.39 4.83
CA ALA A 61 6.34 2.58 4.22
C ALA A 61 5.83 1.18 3.83
N ASN A 62 5.02 0.53 4.68
CA ASN A 62 4.41 -0.77 4.38
C ASN A 62 3.44 -0.68 3.20
N THR A 63 2.64 0.39 3.13
CA THR A 63 1.71 0.64 2.03
C THR A 63 2.46 0.78 0.71
N LEU A 64 3.49 1.63 0.65
CA LEU A 64 4.30 1.82 -0.55
C LEU A 64 4.97 0.52 -1.00
N ASN A 65 5.56 -0.23 -0.06
CA ASN A 65 6.16 -1.53 -0.34
C ASN A 65 5.13 -2.52 -0.91
N ALA A 66 3.90 -2.54 -0.38
CA ALA A 66 2.85 -3.40 -0.88
C ALA A 66 2.37 -2.98 -2.27
N LEU A 67 2.19 -1.68 -2.52
CA LEU A 67 1.82 -1.16 -3.83
C LEU A 67 2.86 -1.50 -4.91
N SER A 68 4.14 -1.59 -4.56
CA SER A 68 5.21 -2.01 -5.49
C SER A 68 5.21 -3.50 -5.87
N LYS A 69 4.38 -4.30 -5.19
CA LYS A 69 4.32 -5.78 -5.34
C LYS A 69 2.96 -6.27 -5.79
N LEU A 70 1.90 -5.54 -5.47
CA LEU A 70 0.52 -5.92 -5.75
C LEU A 70 0.00 -5.11 -6.94
N ASP A 71 0.34 -5.56 -8.15
CA ASP A 71 0.00 -4.86 -9.40
C ASP A 71 -1.49 -4.53 -9.50
N ALA A 72 -2.38 -5.45 -9.12
CA ALA A 72 -3.82 -5.20 -9.10
C ALA A 72 -4.22 -4.00 -8.22
N VAL A 73 -3.57 -3.82 -7.06
CA VAL A 73 -3.82 -2.67 -6.18
C VAL A 73 -3.22 -1.39 -6.76
N ALA A 74 -2.02 -1.47 -7.32
CA ALA A 74 -1.36 -0.33 -7.96
C ALA A 74 -2.13 0.16 -9.18
N SER A 75 -2.63 -0.74 -10.03
CA SER A 75 -3.44 -0.42 -11.21
C SER A 75 -4.82 0.13 -10.85
N ALA A 76 -5.39 -0.27 -9.73
CA ALA A 76 -6.65 0.28 -9.23
C ALA A 76 -6.50 1.68 -8.59
N MET A 77 -5.26 2.14 -8.34
CA MET A 77 -4.99 3.41 -7.68
C MET A 77 -5.15 4.60 -8.63
N SER A 78 -5.96 5.59 -8.23
CA SER A 78 -6.07 6.84 -8.97
C SER A 78 -4.85 7.74 -8.74
N PRO A 79 -4.57 8.73 -9.62
CA PRO A 79 -3.54 9.73 -9.39
C PRO A 79 -3.70 10.48 -8.06
N THR A 80 -4.95 10.80 -7.68
CA THR A 80 -5.27 11.43 -6.39
C THR A 80 -5.02 10.51 -5.20
N GLY A 81 -5.20 9.20 -5.37
CA GLY A 81 -4.87 8.21 -4.36
C GLY A 81 -3.37 8.08 -4.14
N TRP A 82 -2.59 8.10 -5.22
CA TRP A 82 -1.13 8.17 -5.16
C TRP A 82 -0.64 9.42 -4.43
N ASP A 83 -1.19 10.61 -4.74
CA ASP A 83 -0.87 11.86 -4.02
C ASP A 83 -1.18 11.76 -2.52
N ALA A 84 -2.32 11.16 -2.15
CA ALA A 84 -2.69 10.98 -0.75
C ALA A 84 -1.70 10.09 0.03
N VAL A 85 -1.23 9.00 -0.58
CA VAL A 85 -0.23 8.09 0.02
C VAL A 85 1.15 8.75 0.05
N ALA A 86 1.55 9.47 -1.00
CA ALA A 86 2.81 10.21 -1.04
C ALA A 86 2.88 11.26 0.07
N ARG A 87 1.83 12.09 0.21
CA ARG A 87 1.74 13.07 1.30
C ARG A 87 1.76 12.43 2.69
N ALA A 88 1.19 11.23 2.83
CA ALA A 88 1.26 10.50 4.09
C ALA A 88 2.69 10.06 4.41
N ALA A 89 3.43 9.57 3.42
CA ALA A 89 4.84 9.23 3.56
C ALA A 89 5.69 10.47 3.87
N GLU A 90 5.49 11.59 3.18
CA GLU A 90 6.18 12.86 3.43
C GLU A 90 5.97 13.37 4.86
N ARG A 91 4.71 13.43 5.33
CA ARG A 91 4.40 13.85 6.70
C ARG A 91 5.07 12.95 7.74
N ALA A 92 5.20 11.67 7.43
CA ALA A 92 5.75 10.70 8.36
C ALA A 92 7.29 10.56 8.26
N ALA A 93 7.91 11.10 7.20
CA ALA A 93 9.33 11.00 6.92
C ALA A 93 10.24 11.38 8.11
N PRO A 94 9.97 12.46 8.89
CA PRO A 94 10.80 12.82 10.03
C PRO A 94 10.84 11.76 11.16
N THR A 95 9.88 10.83 11.16
CA THR A 95 9.74 9.77 12.18
C THR A 95 10.06 8.38 11.63
N MET A 96 10.48 8.28 10.37
CA MET A 96 10.87 7.00 9.78
C MET A 96 12.17 6.48 10.38
N ASN A 97 12.18 5.18 10.71
CA ASN A 97 13.43 4.48 11.00
C ASN A 97 14.17 4.13 9.69
N ALA A 98 15.39 3.62 9.81
CA ALA A 98 16.23 3.26 8.66
C ALA A 98 15.53 2.30 7.68
N GLN A 99 14.77 1.32 8.18
CA GLN A 99 14.05 0.37 7.34
C GLN A 99 12.91 1.04 6.56
N SER A 100 12.14 1.91 7.21
CA SER A 100 11.06 2.68 6.56
C SER A 100 11.61 3.59 5.46
N ILE A 101 12.76 4.24 5.69
CA ILE A 101 13.43 5.07 4.69
C ILE A 101 13.86 4.22 3.50
N ALA A 102 14.58 3.10 3.74
CA ALA A 102 15.06 2.21 2.69
C ALA A 102 13.91 1.65 1.82
N ASN A 103 12.83 1.21 2.46
CA ASN A 103 11.64 0.71 1.76
C ASN A 103 10.99 1.80 0.90
N THR A 104 10.81 3.01 1.46
CA THR A 104 10.21 4.14 0.75
C THR A 104 11.03 4.52 -0.48
N LEU A 105 12.36 4.66 -0.35
CA LEU A 105 13.25 5.01 -1.46
C LEU A 105 13.30 3.93 -2.55
N ASN A 106 13.35 2.65 -2.17
CA ASN A 106 13.33 1.54 -3.13
C ASN A 106 12.04 1.56 -3.97
N VAL A 107 10.90 1.87 -3.37
CA VAL A 107 9.63 1.96 -4.09
C VAL A 107 9.62 3.18 -5.03
N LEU A 108 10.00 4.36 -4.54
CA LEU A 108 10.02 5.57 -5.37
C LEU A 108 10.92 5.42 -6.59
N SER A 109 12.12 4.83 -6.43
CA SER A 109 13.02 4.57 -7.56
C SER A 109 12.41 3.67 -8.64
N ARG A 110 11.48 2.78 -8.27
CA ARG A 110 10.77 1.91 -9.21
C ARG A 110 9.62 2.64 -9.89
N LEU A 111 8.88 3.47 -9.15
CA LEU A 111 7.78 4.27 -9.72
C LEU A 111 8.30 5.31 -10.72
N ASP A 112 9.41 6.00 -10.39
CA ASP A 112 10.05 6.94 -11.31
C ASP A 112 10.59 6.24 -12.56
N ALA A 113 11.18 5.05 -12.41
CA ALA A 113 11.64 4.25 -13.54
C ALA A 113 10.49 3.82 -14.48
N VAL A 114 9.29 3.55 -13.93
CA VAL A 114 8.09 3.22 -14.71
C VAL A 114 7.46 4.45 -15.35
N ALA A 115 7.50 5.62 -14.70
CA ALA A 115 6.99 6.87 -15.25
C ALA A 115 7.88 7.46 -16.36
N SER A 116 9.15 7.04 -16.40
CA SER A 116 10.16 7.53 -17.36
C SER A 116 10.37 6.59 -18.57
N ALA A 117 9.64 5.48 -18.64
CA ALA A 117 9.73 4.45 -19.70
C ALA A 117 8.53 4.52 -20.64
#